data_AF-A0A1Y9TI62-F1
#
_entry.id   AF-A0A1Y9TI62-F1
#
_cell.length_a   1.000
_cell.length_b   1.000
_cell.length_c   1.000
_cell.angle_alpha   90.00
_cell.angle_beta   90.00
_cell.angle_gamma   90.00
#
_symmetry.space_group_name_H-M   'P 1'
#
loop_
_entity.id
_entity.type
_entity.pdbx_description
1 polymer ?
#
loop_
_entity_poly.entity_id
_entity_poly.type
_entity_poly.pdbx_seq_one_letter_code
_entity_poly.pdbx_strand_id
1 'polypeptide(L)' 'MGLGAGSIAIIALVALLIFGPKKLPELGKAAGNTLREFKQATKGLADDEDDKKKDKDKA' A
#
# COMPACT_ATOMS: atom_id res chain seq x y z
N MET A 1 -13.17 24.02 15.33
CA MET A 1 -11.89 23.70 16.00
C MET A 1 -11.54 22.27 15.62
N GLY A 2 -10.99 22.08 14.42
CA GLY A 2 -10.70 20.75 13.88
C GLY A 2 -9.55 20.08 14.62
N LEU A 3 -9.47 18.76 14.53
CA LEU A 3 -8.32 17.99 14.98
C LEU A 3 -7.07 18.49 14.24
N GLY A 4 -6.39 19.47 14.84
CA GLY A 4 -5.19 20.07 14.27
C GLY A 4 -4.03 19.07 14.33
N ALA A 5 -3.01 19.31 13.52
CA ALA A 5 -1.81 18.47 13.43
C ALA A 5 -1.19 18.14 14.81
N GLY A 6 -1.34 19.02 15.81
CA GLY A 6 -0.88 18.75 17.18
C GLY A 6 -1.60 17.58 17.88
N SER A 7 -2.91 17.40 17.65
CA SER A 7 -3.66 16.27 18.23
C SER A 7 -3.21 14.92 17.66
N ILE A 8 -2.98 14.86 16.35
CA ILE A 8 -2.44 13.68 15.67
C ILE A 8 -1.02 13.37 16.17
N ALA A 9 -0.19 14.38 16.37
CA ALA A 9 1.18 14.20 16.88
C ALA A 9 1.20 13.57 18.28
N ILE A 10 0.31 13.99 19.18
CA ILE A 10 0.20 13.40 20.53
C ILE A 10 -0.22 11.93 20.46
N ILE A 11 -1.22 11.60 19.65
CA ILE A 11 -1.67 10.22 19.46
C ILE A 11 -0.54 9.36 18.89
N ALA A 12 0.18 9.88 17.88
CA ALA A 12 1.33 9.20 17.30
C ALA A 12 2.43 8.98 18.35
N LEU A 13 2.69 9.95 19.24
CA LEU A 13 3.68 9.81 20.31
C LEU A 13 3.29 8.70 21.30
N VAL A 14 2.03 8.65 21.74
CA VAL A 14 1.54 7.59 22.63
C VAL A 14 1.61 6.22 21.94
N ALA A 15 1.18 6.13 20.69
CA ALA A 15 1.30 4.90 19.90
C ALA A 15 2.77 4.47 19.74
N LEU A 16 3.67 5.41 19.53
CA LEU A 16 5.12 5.18 19.46
C LEU A 16 5.72 4.69 20.77
N LEU A 17 5.19 5.07 21.93
CA LEU A 17 5.63 4.53 23.21
C LEU A 17 5.18 3.07 23.40
N ILE A 18 3.98 2.72 22.95
CA ILE A 18 3.42 1.36 23.05
C ILE A 18 4.09 0.42 22.04
N PHE A 19 4.15 0.82 20.78
CA PHE A 19 4.67 0.00 19.69
C PHE A 19 6.18 0.16 19.48
N GLY A 20 6.76 1.29 19.84
CA GLY A 20 8.16 1.62 19.59
C GLY A 20 8.38 2.23 18.19
N PRO A 21 9.32 3.20 18.05
CA PRO A 21 9.60 3.85 16.76
C PRO A 21 10.21 2.92 15.71
N LYS A 22 10.78 1.78 16.13
CA LYS A 22 11.31 0.77 15.20
C LYS A 22 10.20 -0.06 14.53
N LYS A 23 9.00 -0.17 15.12
CA LYS A 23 7.90 -0.97 14.55
C LYS A 23 7.24 -0.30 13.36
N LEU A 24 7.12 1.03 13.34
CA LEU A 24 6.56 1.75 12.19
C LEU A 24 7.31 1.47 10.86
N PRO A 25 8.65 1.60 10.76
CA PRO A 25 9.36 1.29 9.53
C PRO A 25 9.36 -0.21 9.19
N GLU A 26 9.31 -1.08 10.19
CA GLU A 26 9.19 -2.54 9.99
C GLU A 26 7.84 -2.91 9.35
N LEU A 27 6.74 -2.38 9.90
CA LEU A 27 5.38 -2.53 9.34
C LEU A 27 5.27 -1.90 7.95
N GLY A 28 5.85 -0.71 7.74
CA GLY A 28 5.86 -0.05 6.44
C GLY A 28 6.61 -0.84 5.38
N LYS A 29 7.75 -1.47 5.73
CA LYS A 29 8.49 -2.36 4.82
C LYS A 29 7.68 -3.62 4.47
N ALA A 30 7.08 -4.26 5.47
CA ALA A 30 6.25 -5.44 5.26
C ALA A 30 5.05 -5.13 4.36
N ALA A 31 4.27 -4.10 4.70
CA ALA A 31 3.13 -3.65 3.90
C ALA A 31 3.56 -3.19 2.51
N GLY A 32 4.68 -2.48 2.38
CA GLY A 32 5.23 -2.02 1.10
C GLY A 32 5.61 -3.17 0.18
N ASN A 33 6.22 -4.23 0.71
CA ASN A 33 6.53 -5.44 -0.05
C ASN A 33 5.25 -6.13 -0.53
N THR A 34 4.25 -6.28 0.34
CA THR A 34 2.94 -6.84 -0.03
C THR A 34 2.25 -6.01 -1.13
N LEU A 35 2.23 -4.68 -0.99
CA LEU A 35 1.65 -3.80 -2.01
C LEU A 35 2.41 -3.86 -3.34
N ARG A 36 3.74 -4.04 -3.30
CA ARG A 36 4.58 -4.19 -4.50
C ARG A 36 4.28 -5.49 -5.24
N GLU A 37 4.19 -6.60 -4.51
CA GLU A 37 3.81 -7.91 -5.07
C GLU A 37 2.39 -7.89 -5.61
N PHE A 38 1.44 -7.32 -4.86
CA PHE A 38 0.06 -7.12 -5.31
C PHE A 38 0.01 -6.33 -6.62
N LYS A 39 0.74 -5.21 -6.70
CA LYS A 39 0.82 -4.39 -7.92
C LYS A 39 1.40 -5.16 -9.11
N GLN A 40 2.40 -6.01 -8.90
CA GLN A 40 2.98 -6.84 -9.96
C GLN A 40 1.99 -7.90 -10.44
N ALA A 41 1.31 -8.59 -9.52
CA ALA A 41 0.30 -9.59 -9.85
C ALA A 41 -0.88 -8.97 -10.61
N THR A 42 -1.41 -7.83 -10.16
CA THR A 42 -2.48 -7.12 -10.86
C THR A 42 -2.04 -6.64 -12.24
N LYS A 43 -0.79 -6.20 -12.40
CA LYS A 43 -0.29 -5.76 -13.71
C LYS A 43 -0.18 -6.91 -14.71
N GLY A 44 0.28 -8.09 -14.28
CA GLY A 44 0.32 -9.28 -15.14
C GLY A 44 -1.07 -9.72 -15.60
N LEU A 45 -2.06 -9.67 -14.71
CA LEU A 45 -3.46 -9.99 -15.05
C LEU A 45 -4.07 -9.01 -16.05
N ALA A 46 -3.80 -7.71 -15.88
CA ALA A 46 -4.30 -6.68 -16.80
C ALA A 46 -3.66 -6.80 -18.20
N ASP A 47 -2.36 -7.12 -18.27
CA ASP A 47 -1.63 -7.29 -19.54
C ASP A 47 -2.15 -8.52 -20.31
N ASP A 48 -2.44 -9.63 -19.62
CA ASP A 48 -3.06 -10.84 -20.20
C ASP A 48 -4.49 -10.60 -20.73
N GLU A 49 -5.25 -9.67 -20.14
CA GLU A 49 -6.58 -9.29 -20.64
C GLU A 49 -6.50 -8.39 -21.89
N ASP A 50 -5.51 -7.49 -21.97
CA ASP A 50 -5.29 -6.62 -23.12
C ASP A 50 -4.80 -7.40 -24.36
N ASP A 51 -3.96 -8.43 -24.19
CA ASP A 51 -3.51 -9.28 -25.29
C ASP A 51 -4.62 -10.23 -25.80
N LYS A 52 -5.46 -10.78 -24.92
CA LYS A 52 -6.63 -11.58 -25.35
C LYS A 52 -7.68 -10.78 -26.11
N LYS A 53 -7.78 -9.47 -25.88
CA LYS A 53 -8.76 -8.61 -26.56
C LYS A 53 -8.35 -8.26 -27.99
N LYS A 54 -7.05 -8.18 -28.29
CA LYS A 54 -6.53 -7.88 -29.64
C LYS A 54 -6.66 -9.02 -30.64
N ASP A 55 -6.76 -10.27 -30.19
CA ASP A 55 -6.91 -11.44 -31.06
C ASP A 55 -8.36 -11.62 -31.56
N LYS A 56 -9.36 -11.21 -30.75
CA LYS A 56 -10.80 -11.33 -31.09
C LYS A 56 -11.33 -10.27 -32.07
N ASP A 57 -10.66 -9.14 -32.24
CA ASP A 57 -11.05 -8.10 -33.23
C ASP A 57 -10.49 -8.37 -34.64
N LYS A 58 -9.68 -9.43 -34.81
CA LYS A 58 -9.10 -9.82 -36.11
C LYS A 58 -9.74 -11.05 -36.75
N ALA A 59 -10.81 -11.60 -36.16
CA ALA A 59 -11.56 -12.75 -36.67
C ALA A 59 -12.92 -12.35 -37.25
#